data_AF-A0A800GAJ1-F1
#
_entry.id   AF-A0A800GAJ1-F1
#
_cell.length_a   1.000
_cell.length_b   1.000
_cell.length_c   1.000
_cell.angle_alpha   90.00
_cell.angle_beta   90.00
_cell.angle_gamma   90.00
#
_symmetry.space_group_name_H-M   'P 1'
#
loop_
_entity.id
_entity.type
_entity.pdbx_description
1 polymer ?
#
loop_
_entity_poly.entity_id
_entity_poly.type
_entity_poly.pdbx_seq_one_letter_code
_entity_poly.pdbx_strand_id
1 'polypeptide(L)'
;MFDDPKALNSTDWQNIHMFLQWFWIYLPIVLTFGVTLLTAHALIPSLIITGHLPESAHKVRVPMTGFAALVFAAGVVILILAINAQLDVQNIWPRVFV
;
A
#
# COMPACT_ATOMS: atom_id res chain seq x y z
N MET A 1 -4.36 -41.22 -8.96
CA MET A 1 -3.01 -40.66 -8.91
C MET A 1 -3.17 -39.16 -8.97
N PHE A 2 -2.65 -38.41 -7.98
CA PHE A 2 -2.64 -36.95 -8.11
C PHE A 2 -1.67 -36.62 -9.24
N ASP A 3 -2.07 -35.77 -10.18
CA ASP A 3 -1.12 -35.26 -11.17
C ASP A 3 0.02 -34.56 -10.42
N ASP A 4 1.25 -34.92 -10.77
CA ASP A 4 2.43 -34.25 -10.23
C ASP A 4 2.36 -32.75 -10.55
N PRO A 5 2.83 -31.88 -9.64
CA PRO A 5 2.89 -30.45 -9.88
C PRO A 5 3.57 -30.16 -11.21
N LYS A 6 2.83 -29.52 -12.13
CA LYS A 6 3.40 -29.04 -13.38
C LYS A 6 4.44 -27.97 -13.07
N ALA A 7 5.59 -28.04 -13.73
CA ALA A 7 6.60 -27.01 -13.62
C ALA A 7 6.04 -25.66 -14.08
N LEU A 8 6.33 -24.60 -13.33
CA LEU A 8 5.95 -23.24 -13.67
C LEU A 8 6.62 -22.82 -14.98
N ASN A 9 5.82 -22.29 -15.89
CA ASN A 9 6.33 -21.75 -17.16
C ASN A 9 6.75 -20.28 -17.01
N SER A 10 7.32 -19.69 -18.06
CA SER A 10 7.79 -18.29 -18.03
C SER A 10 6.69 -17.28 -17.75
N THR A 11 5.46 -17.52 -18.21
CA THR A 11 4.29 -16.66 -17.95
C THR A 11 3.90 -16.71 -16.47
N ASP A 12 3.92 -17.89 -15.87
CA ASP A 12 3.61 -18.06 -14.44
C ASP A 12 4.58 -17.25 -13.57
N TRP A 13 5.89 -17.34 -13.87
CA TRP A 13 6.91 -16.56 -13.19
C TRP A 13 6.76 -15.05 -13.38
N GLN A 14 6.36 -14.60 -14.57
CA GLN A 14 6.09 -13.20 -14.85
C GLN A 14 4.89 -12.68 -14.01
N ASN A 15 3.83 -13.46 -13.90
CA ASN A 15 2.65 -13.09 -13.11
C ASN A 15 3.00 -12.98 -11.62
N ILE A 16 3.77 -13.94 -11.09
CA ILE A 16 4.28 -13.91 -9.71
C ILE A 16 5.15 -12.66 -9.48
N HIS A 17 6.06 -12.37 -10.42
CA HIS A 17 6.92 -11.19 -10.33
C HIS A 17 6.10 -9.89 -10.30
N MET A 18 5.10 -9.77 -11.18
CA MET A 18 4.25 -8.59 -11.25
C MET A 18 3.42 -8.40 -9.98
N PHE A 19 2.87 -9.48 -9.42
CA PHE A 19 2.20 -9.44 -8.12
C PHE A 19 3.14 -8.98 -7.01
N LEU A 20 4.33 -9.58 -6.86
CA LEU A 20 5.30 -9.19 -5.84
C LEU A 20 5.75 -7.73 -6.01
N GLN A 21 5.96 -7.27 -7.25
CA GLN A 21 6.34 -5.90 -7.52
C GLN A 21 5.28 -4.91 -7.01
N TRP A 22 4.00 -5.12 -7.33
CA TRP A 22 2.93 -4.24 -6.85
C TRP A 22 2.77 -4.32 -5.33
N PHE A 23 2.90 -5.50 -4.74
CA PHE A 23 2.85 -5.68 -3.30
C PHE A 23 3.95 -4.88 -2.58
N TRP A 24 5.18 -4.95 -3.09
CA TRP A 24 6.32 -4.21 -2.52
C TRP A 24 6.25 -2.70 -2.75
N ILE A 25 5.61 -2.23 -3.82
CA ILE A 25 5.33 -0.80 -4.04
C ILE A 25 4.21 -0.31 -3.12
N TYR A 26 3.21 -1.15 -2.86
CA TYR A 26 2.07 -0.80 -2.01
C TYR A 26 2.49 -0.53 -0.56
N LEU A 27 3.40 -1.34 -0.02
CA LEU A 27 3.87 -1.24 1.37
C LEU A 27 4.39 0.18 1.75
N PRO A 28 5.38 0.77 1.06
CA PRO A 28 5.87 2.09 1.41
C PRO A 28 4.79 3.18 1.24
N ILE A 29 3.89 3.05 0.26
CA ILE A 29 2.79 4.00 0.07
C ILE A 29 1.87 4.03 1.29
N VAL A 30 1.46 2.86 1.79
CA VAL A 30 0.58 2.75 2.97
C VAL A 30 1.29 3.28 4.22
N LEU A 31 2.58 2.96 4.39
CA LEU A 31 3.37 3.49 5.51
C LEU A 31 3.49 5.01 5.46
N THR A 32 3.82 5.59 4.30
CA THR A 32 3.88 7.04 4.10
C THR A 32 2.53 7.69 4.38
N PHE A 33 1.43 7.12 3.89
CA PHE A 33 0.07 7.59 4.18
C PHE A 33 -0.21 7.60 5.69
N GLY A 34 0.01 6.46 6.36
CA GLY A 34 -0.24 6.31 7.79
C GLY A 34 0.57 7.29 8.64
N VAL A 35 1.88 7.37 8.40
CA VAL A 35 2.77 8.29 9.11
C VAL A 35 2.38 9.75 8.87
N THR A 36 2.02 10.11 7.63
CA THR A 36 1.60 11.49 7.31
C THR A 36 0.35 11.87 8.08
N LEU A 37 -0.68 11.01 8.09
CA LEU A 37 -1.92 11.29 8.81
C LEU A 37 -1.72 11.34 10.33
N LEU A 38 -0.98 10.37 10.89
CA LEU A 38 -0.62 10.37 12.31
C LEU A 38 0.10 11.65 12.70
N THR A 39 1.04 12.10 11.88
CA THR A 39 1.78 13.33 12.14
C THR A 39 0.86 14.55 12.08
N ALA A 40 0.04 14.66 11.03
CA ALA A 40 -0.85 15.80 10.82
C ALA A 40 -1.99 15.92 11.86
N HIS A 41 -2.50 14.79 12.38
CA HIS A 41 -3.71 14.77 13.20
C HIS A 41 -3.50 14.35 14.65
N ALA A 42 -2.42 13.65 14.99
CA ALA A 42 -2.09 13.28 16.36
C ALA A 42 -0.85 14.03 16.87
N LEU A 43 0.28 13.93 16.16
CA LEU A 43 1.56 14.47 16.66
C LEU A 43 1.57 16.00 16.69
N ILE A 44 1.25 16.68 15.59
CA ILE A 44 1.28 18.15 15.54
C ILE A 44 0.33 18.77 16.57
N PRO A 45 -0.95 18.36 16.67
CA PRO A 45 -1.84 18.89 17.71
C PRO A 45 -1.33 18.61 19.12
N SER A 46 -0.81 17.40 19.40
CA SER A 46 -0.23 17.07 20.70
C SER A 46 0.96 17.97 21.06
N LEU A 47 1.82 18.29 20.10
CA LEU A 47 2.97 19.15 20.30
C LEU A 47 2.60 20.62 20.50
N ILE A 48 1.51 21.08 19.88
CA ILE A 48 0.98 22.44 20.09
C ILE A 48 0.37 22.55 21.49
N ILE A 49 -0.47 21.59 21.90
CA ILE A 49 -1.11 21.58 23.22
C ILE A 49 -0.07 21.54 24.35
N THR A 50 1.04 20.84 24.15
CA THR A 50 2.13 20.75 25.12
C THR A 50 3.13 21.92 25.06
N GLY A 51 2.92 22.89 24.16
CA GLY A 51 3.76 24.08 24.04
C GLY A 51 5.11 23.85 23.36
N HIS A 52 5.35 22.66 22.78
CA HIS A 52 6.59 22.35 22.05
C HIS A 52 6.62 22.94 20.63
N LEU A 53 5.45 23.28 20.07
CA LEU A 53 5.32 23.95 18.78
C LEU A 53 4.44 25.21 18.90
N PRO A 54 4.71 26.26 18.12
CA PRO A 54 3.86 27.45 18.06
C PRO A 54 2.52 27.12 17.38
N GLU A 55 1.46 27.87 17.70
CA GLU A 55 0.14 27.70 17.06
C GLU A 55 0.18 27.88 15.54
N SER A 56 1.17 28.60 15.00
CA SER A 56 1.39 28.74 13.56
C SER A 56 1.66 27.40 12.86
N ALA A 57 2.13 26.39 13.59
CA ALA A 57 2.31 25.03 13.08
C ALA A 57 0.98 24.36 12.67
N HIS A 58 -0.18 24.85 13.13
CA HIS A 58 -1.46 24.35 12.63
C HIS A 58 -1.62 24.48 11.10
N LYS A 59 -0.96 25.47 10.50
CA LYS A 59 -1.03 25.73 9.05
C LYS A 59 -0.45 24.59 8.22
N VAL A 60 0.53 23.83 8.74
CA VAL A 60 1.16 22.73 8.01
C VAL A 60 0.27 21.48 7.91
N ARG A 61 -0.75 21.37 8.77
CA ARG A 61 -1.68 20.24 8.77
C ARG A 61 -2.46 20.14 7.47
N VAL A 62 -2.86 21.28 6.89
CA VAL A 62 -3.64 21.34 5.64
C VAL A 62 -2.84 20.76 4.45
N PRO A 63 -1.63 21.25 4.12
CA PRO A 63 -0.86 20.67 3.03
C PRO A 63 -0.47 19.21 3.31
N MET A 64 -0.17 18.83 4.56
CA MET A 64 0.08 17.42 4.90
C MET A 64 -1.13 16.52 4.66
N THR A 65 -2.33 17.01 4.96
CA THR A 65 -3.58 16.27 4.69
C THR A 65 -3.84 16.17 3.18
N GLY A 66 -3.56 17.23 2.43
CA GLY A 66 -3.62 17.20 0.97
C GLY A 66 -2.64 16.18 0.37
N PHE A 67 -1.40 16.17 0.86
CA PHE A 67 -0.42 15.16 0.46
C PHE A 67 -0.87 13.74 0.83
N ALA A 68 -1.40 13.52 2.04
CA ALA A 68 -1.95 12.23 2.44
C ALA A 68 -3.08 11.77 1.50
N ALA A 69 -3.96 12.67 1.05
CA ALA A 69 -5.01 12.35 0.09
C ALA A 69 -4.44 11.90 -1.27
N LEU A 70 -3.38 12.55 -1.75
CA LEU A 70 -2.69 12.15 -2.98
C LEU A 70 -2.04 10.77 -2.85
N VAL A 71 -1.33 10.53 -1.73
CA VAL A 71 -0.70 9.22 -1.44
C VAL A 71 -1.77 8.14 -1.30
N PHE A 72 -2.92 8.44 -0.68
CA PHE A 72 -4.04 7.52 -0.59
C PHE A 72 -4.59 7.15 -1.97
N ALA A 73 -4.81 8.12 -2.85
CA ALA A 73 -5.27 7.88 -4.22
C ALA A 73 -4.28 7.00 -4.99
N ALA A 74 -2.97 7.26 -4.86
CA ALA A 74 -1.94 6.40 -5.43
C ALA A 74 -2.01 4.98 -4.85
N GLY A 75 -2.20 4.85 -3.53
CA GLY A 75 -2.36 3.56 -2.86
C GLY A 75 -3.55 2.75 -3.39
N VAL A 76 -4.69 3.39 -3.63
CA VAL A 76 -5.87 2.74 -4.22
C VAL A 76 -5.55 2.21 -5.63
N VAL A 77 -4.87 3.00 -6.47
CA VAL A 77 -4.47 2.56 -7.81
C VAL A 77 -3.54 1.35 -7.75
N ILE A 78 -2.49 1.40 -6.92
CA ILE A 78 -1.55 0.28 -6.77
C ILE A 78 -2.24 -0.96 -6.20
N LEU A 79 -3.17 -0.81 -5.26
CA LEU A 79 -3.94 -1.92 -4.71
C LEU A 79 -4.76 -2.63 -5.79
N ILE A 80 -5.40 -1.87 -6.69
CA ILE A 80 -6.15 -2.44 -7.82
C ILE A 80 -5.21 -3.24 -8.74
N LEU A 81 -4.03 -2.70 -9.05
CA LEU A 81 -3.03 -3.40 -9.87
C LEU A 81 -2.52 -4.69 -9.20
N ALA A 82 -2.29 -4.66 -7.88
CA ALA A 82 -1.92 -5.84 -7.10
C ALA A 82 -3.01 -6.91 -7.09
N ILE A 83 -4.28 -6.51 -6.92
CA ILE A 83 -5.42 -7.45 -6.96
C ILE A 83 -5.53 -8.10 -8.34
N ASN A 84 -5.42 -7.33 -9.42
CA ASN A 84 -5.45 -7.87 -10.77
C ASN A 84 -4.33 -8.90 -10.99
N ALA A 85 -3.10 -8.58 -10.57
CA ALA A 85 -1.97 -9.51 -10.66
C ALA A 85 -2.16 -10.76 -9.78
N GLN A 86 -2.83 -10.64 -8.63
CA GLN A 86 -3.14 -11.79 -7.76
C GLN A 86 -4.14 -12.76 -8.42
N LEU A 87 -5.14 -12.25 -9.14
CA LEU A 87 -6.08 -13.09 -9.89
C LEU A 87 -5.34 -13.94 -10.95
N ASP A 88 -4.31 -13.38 -11.60
CA ASP A 88 -3.47 -14.11 -12.54
C ASP A 88 -2.65 -15.22 -11.86
N VAL A 89 -2.19 -14.98 -10.64
CA VAL A 89 -1.46 -15.98 -9.83
C VAL A 89 -2.40 -17.10 -9.33
N GLN A 90 -3.66 -16.79 -9.00
CA GLN A 90 -4.64 -17.81 -8.56
C GLN A 90 -4.88 -18.88 -9.63
N ASN A 91 -4.77 -18.53 -10.90
CA ASN A 91 -4.91 -19.49 -12.02
C ASN A 91 -3.81 -20.57 -12.04
N ILE A 92 -2.66 -20.32 -11.40
CA ILE A 92 -1.53 -21.27 -11.34
C ILE A 92 -1.85 -22.45 -10.40
N TRP A 93 -2.64 -22.23 -9.34
CA TRP A 93 -2.97 -23.26 -8.36
C TRP A 93 -4.42 -23.20 -7.86
N PRO A 94 -5.39 -23.72 -8.64
CA PRO A 94 -6.82 -23.64 -8.32
C PRO A 94 -7.25 -24.42 -7.06
N ARG A 95 -6.34 -25.18 -6.41
CA ARG A 95 -6.66 -26.06 -5.27
C ARG A 95 -6.67 -25.38 -3.90
N VAL A 96 -6.11 -24.18 -3.73
CA VAL A 96 -5.88 -23.58 -2.39
C VAL A 96 -6.81 -22.43 -2.02
N PHE A 97 -7.69 -22.00 -2.92
CA PHE A 97 -8.72 -21.00 -2.62
C PHE A 97 -10.10 -21.60 -2.91
N VAL A 98 -10.72 -22.17 -1.88
CA VAL A 98 -12.15 -22.52 -1.81
C VAL A 98 -12.91 -21.34 -1.24
#